data_AF-A0A957NS96-F1
#
_entry.id   AF-A0A957NS96-F1
#
_cell.length_a   1.000
_cell.length_b   1.000
_cell.length_c   1.000
_cell.angle_alpha   90.00
_cell.angle_beta   90.00
_cell.angle_gamma   90.00
#
_symmetry.space_group_name_H-M   'P 1'
#
loop_
_entity.id
_entity.type
_entity.pdbx_description
1 polymer ?
#
loop_
_entity_poly.entity_id
_entity_poly.type
_entity_poly.pdbx_seq_one_letter_code
_entity_poly.pdbx_strand_id
1 'polypeptide(L)'
;MAVGQRPAPSGKLNLERLEGNLPGQLYDALLAVHWRCVSRAAIILLTMTTRYFGKPIKRNEDPRLLTGRAQFTDDVDLPNMLHAAFLRSDYAHARITAIDVHQAQARPGVVAVYTADDLGDYWQPGPLLLPPPPIERREFHQATQVPLAKGKVRHVGEAIAVVVAESRYIAEDALADIVVEFEPLPAIVA
;
A
#
# COMPACT_ATOMS: atom_id res chain seq x y z
N MET A 1 40.13 32.90 -3.40
CA MET A 1 40.14 32.64 -1.95
C MET A 1 40.52 31.20 -1.73
N ALA A 2 41.59 30.94 -0.98
CA ALA A 2 42.09 29.60 -0.67
C ALA A 2 41.94 29.34 0.84
N VAL A 3 41.39 28.18 1.19
CA VAL A 3 41.49 27.46 2.49
C VAL A 3 41.21 25.98 2.10
N GLY A 4 41.97 24.93 2.42
CA GLY A 4 43.01 24.68 3.42
C GLY A 4 42.68 23.33 4.09
N GLN A 5 43.17 22.20 3.57
CA GLN A 5 43.05 20.86 4.17
C GLN A 5 44.37 20.45 4.86
N ARG A 6 44.31 19.93 6.09
CA ARG A 6 45.48 19.41 6.85
C ARG A 6 45.63 17.89 6.71
N PRO A 7 46.85 17.32 6.69
CA PRO A 7 47.08 15.87 6.72
C PRO A 7 47.33 15.32 8.14
N ALA A 8 47.12 14.00 8.31
CA ALA A 8 47.24 13.24 9.57
C ALA A 8 48.68 12.74 9.85
N PRO A 9 49.09 12.52 11.13
CA PRO A 9 50.46 12.13 11.46
C PRO A 9 50.66 10.60 11.53
N SER A 10 51.80 10.15 11.02
CA SER A 10 52.32 8.78 11.11
C SER A 10 53.54 8.72 12.03
N GLY A 11 53.54 7.85 13.04
CA GLY A 11 54.72 7.58 13.87
C GLY A 11 54.61 6.24 14.61
N LYS A 12 55.54 5.32 14.33
CA LYS A 12 55.65 3.99 14.95
C LYS A 12 56.51 4.05 16.23
N LEU A 13 56.15 3.27 17.25
CA LEU A 13 56.89 3.12 18.52
C LEU A 13 57.90 1.97 18.43
N ASN A 14 59.12 2.18 18.92
CA ASN A 14 60.14 1.14 19.12
C ASN A 14 60.27 0.84 20.63
N LEU A 15 60.08 -0.43 20.99
CA LEU A 15 60.13 -0.98 22.35
C LEU A 15 61.34 -1.88 22.46
N GLU A 16 62.44 -1.40 23.05
CA GLU A 16 63.59 -2.24 23.43
C GLU A 16 64.52 -1.43 24.35
N ARG A 17 64.24 -1.46 25.66
CA ARG A 17 65.23 -1.23 26.71
C ARG A 17 64.62 -1.46 28.09
N LEU A 18 65.11 -2.50 28.77
CA LEU A 18 65.61 -2.54 30.16
C LEU A 18 65.28 -3.88 30.83
N GLU A 19 66.20 -4.82 30.66
CA GLU A 19 66.45 -5.94 31.54
C GLU A 19 67.13 -5.46 32.85
N GLY A 20 66.86 -6.10 34.00
CA GLY A 20 67.85 -6.21 35.09
C GLY A 20 67.39 -5.99 36.55
N ASN A 21 67.22 -7.13 37.27
CA ASN A 21 67.56 -7.42 38.68
C ASN A 21 66.83 -6.83 39.92
N LEU A 22 65.89 -7.64 40.47
CA LEU A 22 65.66 -8.19 41.85
C LEU A 22 66.23 -7.48 43.12
N PRO A 23 65.62 -7.58 44.34
CA PRO A 23 64.88 -8.74 44.88
C PRO A 23 63.58 -8.45 45.69
N GLY A 24 62.95 -9.56 46.11
CA GLY A 24 61.59 -9.67 46.64
C GLY A 24 61.31 -8.91 47.94
N GLN A 25 60.22 -8.15 47.88
CA GLN A 25 59.23 -7.90 48.94
C GLN A 25 58.39 -6.72 48.45
N LEU A 26 57.50 -6.99 47.48
CA LEU A 26 56.34 -6.16 47.14
C LEU A 26 55.42 -6.98 46.21
N TYR A 27 55.38 -8.29 46.47
CA TYR A 27 54.62 -9.31 45.76
C TYR A 27 53.20 -9.41 46.35
N ASP A 28 52.54 -8.29 46.65
CA ASP A 28 51.15 -8.30 47.14
C ASP A 28 50.32 -7.04 46.81
N ALA A 29 50.92 -5.96 46.28
CA ALA A 29 50.18 -4.71 46.03
C ALA A 29 49.91 -4.39 44.54
N LEU A 30 50.47 -5.16 43.60
CA LEU A 30 50.36 -4.90 42.15
C LEU A 30 49.65 -6.01 41.35
N LEU A 31 48.99 -6.95 42.04
CA LEU A 31 48.01 -7.87 41.44
C LEU A 31 46.60 -7.25 41.32
N ALA A 32 46.40 -5.99 41.75
CA ALA A 32 45.11 -5.30 41.72
C ALA A 32 44.85 -4.46 40.44
N VAL A 33 45.83 -4.29 39.56
CA VAL A 33 45.67 -3.39 38.38
C VAL A 33 45.83 -4.11 37.04
N HIS A 34 46.34 -5.34 36.99
CA HIS A 34 46.63 -6.03 35.72
C HIS A 34 45.54 -7.00 35.22
N TRP A 35 44.49 -7.33 36.00
CA TRP A 35 43.39 -8.19 35.52
C TRP A 35 42.23 -7.45 34.82
N ARG A 36 42.32 -6.12 34.68
CA ARG A 36 41.19 -5.28 34.25
C ARG A 36 41.04 -5.09 32.74
N CYS A 37 41.84 -5.75 31.89
CA CYS A 37 41.90 -5.40 30.46
C CYS A 37 41.63 -6.50 29.41
N VAL A 38 41.40 -7.78 29.75
CA VAL A 38 41.23 -8.80 28.67
C VAL A 38 39.96 -9.67 28.76
N SER A 39 39.16 -9.60 29.83
CA SER A 39 38.01 -10.54 29.98
C SER A 39 36.62 -9.95 29.76
N ARG A 40 36.48 -8.68 29.35
CA ARG A 40 35.14 -8.04 29.19
C ARG A 40 34.69 -7.87 27.74
N ALA A 41 35.60 -7.99 26.77
CA ALA A 41 35.30 -7.78 25.35
C ALA A 41 34.73 -9.03 24.64
N ALA A 42 34.90 -10.23 25.20
CA ALA A 42 34.46 -11.48 24.58
C ALA A 42 33.03 -11.93 24.96
N ILE A 43 32.39 -11.29 25.95
CA ILE A 43 31.02 -11.65 26.40
C ILE A 43 29.93 -10.80 25.71
N ILE A 44 30.30 -9.78 24.92
CA ILE A 44 29.32 -8.87 24.31
C ILE A 44 28.75 -9.41 22.99
N LEU A 45 29.35 -10.45 22.39
CA LEU A 45 28.96 -10.95 21.07
C LEU A 45 27.96 -12.12 21.06
N LEU A 46 27.53 -12.62 22.22
CA LEU A 46 26.60 -13.75 22.30
C LEU A 46 25.28 -13.30 22.93
N THR A 47 24.17 -13.49 22.21
CA THR A 47 22.75 -13.25 22.60
C THR A 47 22.23 -11.81 22.57
N MET A 48 22.25 -11.16 21.41
CA MET A 48 21.22 -10.16 21.04
C MET A 48 20.11 -10.80 20.20
N THR A 49 19.52 -11.91 20.67
CA THR A 49 18.19 -12.29 20.22
C THR A 49 17.22 -11.27 20.82
N THR A 50 16.99 -10.18 20.10
CA THR A 50 16.06 -9.14 20.56
C THR A 50 14.67 -9.76 20.63
N ARG A 51 14.20 -10.09 21.84
CA ARG A 51 12.82 -10.55 22.07
C ARG A 51 11.89 -9.37 21.83
N TYR A 52 11.34 -9.26 20.62
CA TYR A 52 10.42 -8.19 20.21
C TYR A 52 8.98 -8.42 20.68
N PHE A 53 8.63 -9.66 21.03
CA PHE A 53 7.29 -10.00 21.50
C PHE A 53 7.02 -9.38 22.88
N GLY A 54 5.91 -8.65 23.01
CA GLY A 54 5.49 -8.00 24.26
C GLY A 54 6.19 -6.68 24.60
N LYS A 55 7.03 -6.14 23.71
CA LYS A 55 7.67 -4.83 23.92
C LYS A 55 6.84 -3.69 23.28
N PRO A 56 6.72 -2.52 23.93
CA PRO A 56 6.15 -1.34 23.31
C PRO A 56 7.14 -0.78 22.28
N ILE A 57 6.94 -1.11 21.00
CA ILE A 57 7.75 -0.66 19.88
C ILE A 57 6.96 0.43 19.14
N LYS A 58 7.60 1.57 18.86
CA LYS A 58 6.99 2.63 18.04
C LYS A 58 6.89 2.15 16.59
N ARG A 59 5.75 2.40 15.94
CA ARG A 59 5.57 1.98 14.54
C ARG A 59 6.34 2.93 13.62
N ASN A 60 6.75 2.43 12.46
CA ASN A 60 7.55 3.20 11.50
C ASN A 60 6.72 4.28 10.76
N GLU A 61 5.43 4.05 10.65
CA GLU A 61 4.45 4.87 9.97
C GLU A 61 3.85 5.97 10.87
N ASP A 62 3.91 5.83 12.19
CA ASP A 62 3.33 6.81 13.13
C ASP A 62 3.84 8.23 12.87
N PRO A 63 5.16 8.48 12.68
CA PRO A 63 5.64 9.84 12.46
C PRO A 63 5.03 10.52 11.24
N ARG A 64 4.79 9.79 10.14
CA ARG A 64 4.21 10.39 8.91
C ARG A 64 2.69 10.51 9.00
N LEU A 65 2.01 9.53 9.58
CA LEU A 65 0.55 9.54 9.74
C LEU A 65 0.11 10.62 10.73
N LEU A 66 0.76 10.72 11.90
CA LEU A 66 0.39 11.67 12.95
C LEU A 66 0.71 13.13 12.60
N THR A 67 1.61 13.35 11.64
CA THR A 67 2.01 14.71 11.21
C THR A 67 1.33 15.16 9.92
N GLY A 68 0.43 14.35 9.35
CA GLY A 68 -0.21 14.65 8.07
C GLY A 68 0.76 14.69 6.89
N ARG A 69 1.91 14.03 7.02
CA ARG A 69 2.95 13.94 5.96
C ARG A 69 2.90 12.64 5.18
N ALA A 70 2.01 11.72 5.55
CA ALA A 70 1.73 10.55 4.75
C ALA A 70 0.94 10.96 3.51
N GLN A 71 1.26 10.34 2.37
CA GLN A 71 0.53 10.50 1.13
C GLN A 71 -0.38 9.27 0.95
N PHE A 72 -1.67 9.51 0.74
CA PHE A 72 -2.63 8.51 0.31
C PHE A 72 -2.81 8.56 -1.21
N THR A 73 -3.52 7.58 -1.76
CA THR A 73 -3.75 7.50 -3.22
C THR A 73 -4.43 8.76 -3.77
N ASP A 74 -5.34 9.36 -3.01
CA ASP A 74 -6.07 10.58 -3.40
C ASP A 74 -5.20 11.85 -3.32
N ASP A 75 -4.04 11.80 -2.65
CA ASP A 75 -3.10 12.92 -2.58
C ASP A 75 -2.11 12.92 -3.75
N VAL A 76 -2.23 11.96 -4.69
CA VAL A 76 -1.38 11.87 -5.87
C VAL A 76 -2.00 12.73 -6.97
N ASP A 77 -1.23 13.71 -7.46
CA ASP A 77 -1.58 14.52 -8.62
C ASP A 77 -0.51 14.34 -9.71
N LEU A 78 -0.96 14.14 -10.95
CA LEU A 78 -0.13 13.82 -12.10
C LEU A 78 -0.55 14.71 -13.27
N PRO A 79 0.41 15.20 -14.09
CA PRO A 79 0.07 15.98 -15.27
C PRO A 79 -0.88 15.23 -16.19
N ASN A 80 -1.96 15.89 -16.59
CA ASN A 80 -3.02 15.33 -17.46
C ASN A 80 -3.76 14.13 -16.85
N MET A 81 -3.83 14.04 -15.52
CA MET A 81 -4.67 13.04 -14.85
C MET A 81 -6.14 13.23 -15.25
N LEU A 82 -6.80 12.12 -15.58
CA LEU A 82 -8.24 12.07 -15.74
C LEU A 82 -8.87 11.38 -14.53
N HIS A 83 -10.10 11.75 -14.24
CA HIS A 83 -10.87 11.23 -13.12
C HIS A 83 -12.02 10.38 -13.64
N ALA A 84 -12.19 9.21 -13.03
CA ALA A 84 -13.28 8.30 -13.35
C ALA A 84 -14.37 8.33 -12.27
N ALA A 85 -15.62 8.50 -12.67
CA ALA A 85 -16.79 8.39 -11.81
C ALA A 85 -17.72 7.29 -12.34
N PHE A 86 -18.28 6.48 -11.45
CA PHE A 86 -19.13 5.35 -11.82
C PHE A 86 -20.59 5.65 -11.50
N LEU A 87 -21.45 5.54 -12.50
CA LEU A 87 -22.90 5.50 -12.28
C LEU A 87 -23.25 4.14 -11.68
N ARG A 88 -23.99 4.15 -10.57
CA ARG A 88 -24.35 2.94 -9.83
C ARG A 88 -25.86 2.78 -9.76
N SER A 89 -26.30 1.53 -9.67
CA SER A 89 -27.71 1.17 -9.53
C SER A 89 -28.28 1.53 -8.17
N ASP A 90 -29.44 2.19 -8.14
CA ASP A 90 -30.26 2.36 -6.94
C ASP A 90 -31.21 1.16 -6.70
N TYR A 91 -31.31 0.25 -7.66
CA TYR A 91 -32.17 -0.94 -7.59
C TYR A 91 -31.41 -2.17 -7.08
N ALA A 92 -32.07 -2.92 -6.19
CA ALA A 92 -31.57 -4.21 -5.72
C ALA A 92 -31.61 -5.29 -6.81
N HIS A 93 -32.61 -5.27 -7.69
CA HIS A 93 -32.69 -6.16 -8.84
C HIS A 93 -33.59 -5.50 -9.90
N ALA A 94 -33.07 -5.27 -11.10
CA ALA A 94 -33.85 -4.68 -12.19
C ALA A 94 -33.24 -5.04 -13.55
N ARG A 95 -34.06 -5.12 -14.60
CA ARG A 95 -33.58 -5.16 -15.98
C ARG A 95 -33.28 -3.73 -16.43
N ILE A 96 -32.17 -3.55 -17.12
CA ILE A 96 -31.83 -2.29 -17.77
C ILE A 96 -32.48 -2.32 -19.16
N THR A 97 -33.42 -1.41 -19.43
CA THR A 97 -34.12 -1.36 -20.73
C THR A 97 -33.43 -0.41 -21.70
N ALA A 98 -32.87 0.70 -21.20
CA ALA A 98 -32.13 1.66 -22.00
C ALA A 98 -31.11 2.42 -21.13
N ILE A 99 -30.04 2.91 -21.78
CA ILE A 99 -29.04 3.81 -21.21
C ILE A 99 -28.81 4.92 -22.25
N ASP A 100 -29.08 6.17 -21.88
CA ASP A 100 -28.74 7.36 -22.69
C ASP A 100 -27.57 8.11 -22.03
N VAL A 101 -26.48 8.24 -22.78
CA VAL A 101 -25.22 8.89 -22.35
C VAL A 101 -24.93 10.18 -23.12
N HIS A 102 -25.80 10.60 -24.05
CA HIS A 102 -25.48 11.67 -25.00
C HIS A 102 -25.24 13.02 -24.31
N GLN A 103 -26.03 13.36 -23.30
CA GLN A 103 -25.86 14.62 -22.55
C GLN A 103 -24.55 14.61 -21.75
N ALA A 104 -24.23 13.50 -21.09
CA ALA A 104 -22.97 13.34 -20.35
C ALA A 104 -21.76 13.45 -21.27
N GLN A 105 -21.80 12.84 -22.47
CA GLN A 105 -20.74 12.94 -23.47
C GLN A 105 -20.54 14.36 -24.02
N ALA A 106 -21.62 15.15 -24.11
CA ALA A 106 -21.57 16.52 -24.61
C ALA A 106 -21.09 17.54 -23.55
N ARG A 107 -20.97 17.13 -22.28
CA ARG A 107 -20.56 18.04 -21.19
C ARG A 107 -19.10 18.48 -21.36
N PRO A 108 -18.80 19.78 -21.30
CA PRO A 108 -17.42 20.27 -21.37
C PRO A 108 -16.51 19.65 -20.29
N GLY A 109 -15.33 19.19 -20.70
CA GLY A 109 -14.34 18.54 -19.83
C GLY A 109 -14.57 17.04 -19.62
N VAL A 110 -15.67 16.45 -20.15
CA VAL A 110 -15.82 15.00 -20.26
C VAL A 110 -15.01 14.51 -21.45
N VAL A 111 -14.17 13.50 -21.21
CA VAL A 111 -13.28 12.90 -22.21
C VAL A 111 -13.93 11.66 -22.82
N ALA A 112 -14.59 10.84 -22.00
CA ALA A 112 -15.26 9.63 -22.45
C ALA A 112 -16.38 9.21 -21.49
N VAL A 113 -17.38 8.51 -22.01
CA VAL A 113 -18.39 7.78 -21.24
C VAL A 113 -18.46 6.38 -21.79
N TYR A 114 -18.30 5.36 -20.94
CA TYR A 114 -18.34 3.95 -21.33
C TYR A 114 -19.45 3.22 -20.60
N THR A 115 -20.09 2.31 -21.33
CA THR A 115 -21.10 1.36 -20.87
C THR A 115 -20.59 -0.07 -21.06
N ALA A 116 -21.36 -1.06 -20.63
CA ALA A 116 -21.01 -2.46 -20.83
C ALA A 116 -20.92 -2.87 -22.32
N ASP A 117 -21.52 -2.11 -23.24
CA ASP A 117 -21.46 -2.40 -24.67
C ASP A 117 -20.15 -1.96 -25.31
N ASP A 118 -19.49 -0.94 -24.75
CA ASP A 118 -18.19 -0.45 -25.23
C ASP A 118 -17.02 -1.40 -24.89
N LEU A 119 -17.24 -2.34 -23.96
CA LEU A 119 -16.22 -3.27 -23.51
C LEU A 119 -15.99 -4.44 -24.48
N GLY A 120 -16.95 -4.74 -25.37
CA GLY A 120 -16.84 -5.88 -26.30
C GLY A 120 -16.47 -7.18 -25.60
N ASP A 121 -15.42 -7.85 -26.08
CA ASP A 121 -14.92 -9.12 -25.54
C ASP A 121 -14.31 -9.01 -24.13
N TYR A 122 -13.99 -7.79 -23.67
CA TYR A 122 -13.52 -7.55 -22.29
C TYR A 122 -14.65 -7.59 -21.27
N TRP A 123 -15.91 -7.58 -21.72
CA TRP A 123 -17.04 -7.82 -20.84
C TRP A 123 -17.09 -9.30 -20.43
N GLN A 124 -16.31 -9.67 -19.43
CA GLN A 124 -16.30 -11.02 -18.86
C GLN A 124 -16.27 -10.95 -17.34
N PRO A 125 -16.89 -11.92 -16.64
CA PRO A 125 -16.76 -12.03 -15.20
C PRO A 125 -15.30 -12.16 -14.78
N GLY A 126 -14.92 -11.52 -13.68
CA GLY A 126 -13.58 -11.62 -13.13
C GLY A 126 -13.20 -13.07 -12.75
N PRO A 127 -11.90 -13.40 -12.66
CA PRO A 127 -11.48 -14.73 -12.26
C PRO A 127 -11.89 -15.03 -10.82
N LEU A 128 -12.19 -16.30 -10.53
CA LEU A 128 -12.39 -16.77 -9.17
C LEU A 128 -11.03 -16.83 -8.46
N LEU A 129 -10.75 -15.87 -7.57
CA LEU A 129 -9.45 -15.77 -6.89
C LEU A 129 -9.15 -16.95 -5.96
N LEU A 130 -10.19 -17.52 -5.34
CA LEU A 130 -10.07 -18.68 -4.47
C LEU A 130 -11.21 -19.67 -4.77
N PRO A 131 -10.97 -20.68 -5.61
CA PRO A 131 -11.97 -21.68 -5.89
C PRO A 131 -12.26 -22.52 -4.63
N PRO A 132 -13.53 -22.83 -4.33
CA PRO A 132 -13.86 -23.73 -3.24
C PRO A 132 -13.30 -25.13 -3.52
N PRO A 133 -12.96 -25.92 -2.48
CA PRO A 133 -12.59 -27.30 -2.68
C PRO A 133 -13.75 -28.07 -3.33
N PRO A 134 -13.47 -29.05 -4.20
CA PRO A 134 -14.51 -29.88 -4.79
C PRO A 134 -15.25 -30.63 -3.67
N ILE A 135 -16.56 -30.43 -3.58
CA ILE A 135 -17.43 -31.16 -2.66
C ILE A 135 -18.27 -32.12 -3.50
N GLU A 136 -18.19 -33.42 -3.19
CA GLU A 136 -19.00 -34.42 -3.90
C GLU A 136 -20.49 -34.04 -3.86
N ARG A 137 -21.15 -34.16 -5.02
CA ARG A 137 -22.57 -33.85 -5.23
C ARG A 137 -22.96 -32.39 -4.99
N ARG A 138 -22.02 -31.44 -5.02
CA ARG A 138 -22.32 -30.01 -5.05
C ARG A 138 -21.68 -29.33 -6.26
N GLU A 139 -22.50 -28.60 -7.00
CA GLU A 139 -22.04 -27.71 -8.06
C GLU A 139 -21.92 -26.29 -7.51
N PHE A 140 -20.73 -25.70 -7.66
CA PHE A 140 -20.52 -24.29 -7.31
C PHE A 140 -20.71 -23.44 -8.56
N HIS A 141 -21.83 -22.74 -8.65
CA HIS A 141 -22.05 -21.76 -9.70
C HIS A 141 -21.09 -20.58 -9.51
N GLN A 142 -20.26 -20.33 -10.52
CA GLN A 142 -19.39 -19.17 -10.54
C GLN A 142 -20.23 -17.93 -10.83
N ALA A 143 -20.27 -17.02 -9.86
CA ALA A 143 -20.90 -15.71 -9.99
C ALA A 143 -19.92 -14.65 -9.52
N THR A 144 -18.91 -14.37 -10.36
CA THR A 144 -17.95 -13.30 -10.11
C THR A 144 -18.46 -11.98 -10.69
N GLN A 145 -17.91 -10.87 -10.19
CA GLN A 145 -18.30 -9.54 -10.61
C GLN A 145 -17.93 -9.31 -12.09
N VAL A 146 -18.81 -8.62 -12.80
CA VAL A 146 -18.54 -8.09 -14.14
C VAL A 146 -18.06 -6.64 -14.04
N PRO A 147 -17.33 -6.10 -15.03
CA PRO A 147 -16.82 -4.73 -14.96
C PRO A 147 -17.93 -3.67 -14.90
N LEU A 148 -18.98 -3.85 -15.69
CA LEU A 148 -20.18 -3.01 -15.73
C LEU A 148 -21.42 -3.90 -15.95
N ALA A 149 -22.55 -3.53 -15.37
CA ALA A 149 -23.81 -4.24 -15.50
C ALA A 149 -24.30 -4.22 -16.96
N LYS A 150 -24.67 -5.39 -17.47
CA LYS A 150 -25.22 -5.56 -18.83
C LYS A 150 -26.57 -6.24 -18.77
N GLY A 151 -27.59 -5.59 -19.34
CA GLY A 151 -28.96 -6.08 -19.43
C GLY A 151 -29.74 -6.14 -18.11
N LYS A 152 -29.08 -6.34 -16.96
CA LYS A 152 -29.71 -6.27 -15.63
C LYS A 152 -28.69 -5.94 -14.53
N VAL A 153 -29.20 -5.33 -13.47
CA VAL A 153 -28.53 -5.10 -12.19
C VAL A 153 -29.05 -6.11 -11.17
N ARG A 154 -28.17 -6.61 -10.31
CA ARG A 154 -28.35 -7.73 -9.36
C ARG A 154 -28.23 -7.30 -7.90
N HIS A 155 -27.74 -6.09 -7.65
CA HIS A 155 -27.68 -5.49 -6.32
C HIS A 155 -27.61 -3.96 -6.40
N VAL A 156 -27.95 -3.31 -5.28
CA VAL A 156 -27.74 -1.87 -5.10
C VAL A 156 -26.24 -1.59 -5.18
N GLY A 157 -25.85 -0.53 -5.88
CA GLY A 157 -24.47 -0.14 -6.05
C GLY A 157 -23.73 -0.81 -7.21
N GLU A 158 -24.35 -1.72 -7.98
CA GLU A 158 -23.71 -2.32 -9.16
C GLU A 158 -23.42 -1.21 -10.20
N ALA A 159 -22.19 -1.18 -10.72
CA ALA A 159 -21.75 -0.16 -11.66
C ALA A 159 -22.39 -0.39 -13.04
N ILE A 160 -22.93 0.66 -13.66
CA ILE A 160 -23.67 0.59 -14.93
C ILE A 160 -22.86 1.25 -16.06
N ALA A 161 -22.30 2.42 -15.77
CA ALA A 161 -21.50 3.21 -16.69
C ALA A 161 -20.36 3.89 -15.94
N VAL A 162 -19.32 4.29 -16.68
CA VAL A 162 -18.21 5.08 -16.18
C VAL A 162 -18.01 6.33 -17.02
N VAL A 163 -17.88 7.47 -16.36
CA VAL A 163 -17.51 8.75 -16.97
C VAL A 163 -16.06 9.03 -16.65
N VAL A 164 -15.30 9.45 -17.66
CA VAL A 164 -13.91 9.88 -17.54
C VAL A 164 -13.84 11.36 -17.93
N ALA A 165 -13.33 12.22 -17.03
CA ALA A 165 -13.26 13.67 -17.24
C ALA A 165 -11.94 14.27 -16.74
N GLU A 166 -11.68 15.51 -17.13
CA GLU A 166 -10.49 16.29 -16.73
C GLU A 166 -10.49 16.68 -15.24
N SER A 167 -11.63 16.57 -14.57
CA SER A 167 -11.78 16.89 -13.16
C SER A 167 -12.74 15.92 -12.48
N ARG A 168 -12.47 15.58 -11.22
CA ARG A 168 -13.36 14.78 -10.38
C ARG A 168 -14.78 15.38 -10.32
N TYR A 169 -14.88 16.69 -10.14
CA TYR A 169 -16.18 17.38 -10.06
C TYR A 169 -16.98 17.25 -11.35
N ILE A 170 -16.32 17.41 -12.50
CA ILE A 170 -16.96 17.25 -13.81
C ILE A 170 -17.42 15.80 -14.01
N ALA A 171 -16.59 14.82 -13.65
CA ALA A 171 -16.95 13.42 -13.76
C ALA A 171 -18.18 13.05 -12.90
N GLU A 172 -18.25 13.55 -11.66
CA GLU A 172 -19.38 13.34 -10.76
C GLU A 172 -20.65 14.05 -11.25
N ASP A 173 -20.55 15.31 -11.69
CA ASP A 173 -21.70 16.06 -12.21
C ASP A 173 -22.25 15.44 -13.51
N ALA A 174 -21.38 14.92 -14.38
CA ALA A 174 -21.76 14.25 -15.62
C ALA A 174 -22.58 12.98 -15.38
N LEU A 175 -22.47 12.33 -14.21
CA LEU A 175 -23.29 11.17 -13.89
C LEU A 175 -24.78 11.51 -13.86
N ALA A 176 -25.13 12.73 -13.46
CA ALA A 176 -26.52 13.19 -13.40
C ALA A 176 -27.15 13.41 -14.79
N ASP A 177 -26.32 13.51 -15.84
CA ASP A 177 -26.78 13.65 -17.22
C ASP A 177 -27.05 12.30 -17.90
N ILE A 178 -26.68 11.18 -17.26
CA ILE A 178 -26.93 9.84 -17.78
C ILE A 178 -28.33 9.41 -17.35
N VAL A 179 -29.16 9.04 -18.32
CA VAL A 179 -30.51 8.53 -18.07
C VAL A 179 -30.50 7.01 -18.23
N VAL A 180 -30.92 6.30 -17.19
CA VAL A 180 -31.05 4.84 -17.21
C VAL A 180 -32.50 4.46 -16.94
N GLU A 181 -33.05 3.67 -17.84
CA GLU A 181 -34.39 3.11 -17.69
C GLU A 181 -34.32 1.70 -17.10
N PHE A 182 -35.16 1.46 -16.09
CA PHE A 182 -35.21 0.20 -15.38
C PHE A 182 -36.61 -0.41 -15.40
N GLU A 183 -36.65 -1.73 -15.51
CA GLU A 183 -37.80 -2.55 -15.17
C GLU A 183 -37.46 -3.32 -13.88
N PRO A 184 -38.02 -2.91 -12.71
CA PRO A 184 -37.73 -3.55 -11.44
C PRO A 184 -38.10 -5.04 -11.43
N LEU A 185 -37.23 -5.86 -10.86
CA LEU A 185 -37.43 -7.30 -10.70
C LEU A 185 -37.55 -7.64 -9.21
N PRO A 186 -38.22 -8.75 -8.85
CA PRO A 186 -38.26 -9.20 -7.47
C PRO A 186 -36.84 -9.42 -6.93
N ALA A 187 -36.51 -8.73 -5.84
CA ALA A 187 -35.26 -8.90 -5.13
C ALA A 187 -35.43 -9.94 -4.00
N ILE A 188 -34.41 -10.77 -3.78
CA ILE A 188 -34.35 -11.68 -2.64
C ILE A 188 -33.49 -11.00 -1.58
N VAL A 189 -34.10 -10.71 -0.43
CA VAL A 189 -33.42 -10.17 0.75
C VAL A 189 -33.46 -11.26 1.81
N ALA A 190 -32.29 -11.65 2.33
CA ALA A 190 -32.14 -12.66 3.36
C ALA A 190 -32.10 -12.05 4.76
#